data_AF-A0A9E2N9X4-F1
#
_entry.id   AF-A0A9E2N9X4-F1
#
_cell.length_a   1.000
_cell.length_b   1.000
_cell.length_c   1.000
_cell.angle_alpha   90.00
_cell.angle_beta   90.00
_cell.angle_gamma   90.00
#
_symmetry.space_group_name_H-M   'P 1'
#
loop_
_entity.id
_entity.type
_entity.pdbx_description
1 polymer ?
#
loop_
_entity_poly.entity_id
_entity_poly.type
_entity_poly.pdbx_seq_one_letter_code
_entity_poly.pdbx_strand_id
1 'polypeptide(L)'
;MPETVMPEILDCTIRDGGYVNNWHFDKKIVREVYRALSKGGVDIVELGFRGSAKYFDPDRYGPWRFTSEADIHEVISGIDGARIAVMGDYGKIDLEDLEDRKNTPVEMIRIAAHKNQVAQAIELLGRIKTKGYKTSLQAMGFTSYTEAEKDDLRSRTRDSDLDYFYIADSYGSIFPNEMAALFGPFLELAGVKVGFHPHNSLQMAFANTLEAIRLGVHIVDGSVYGMGRGSGNLPTEVLIAYLGVQGRPKYNVIPILQCIERYFIEIKKEKPWGYQLPYMISGMFRCHPYYATELMDRREYSIEDIWKALEVVEDMKPIGFDRTIIEHLIKKGVVGSLGRSALNQSPRPAAEPESRVHVPVPYLNRHPGRDCLILANGPSLKECQKDIRAFIDRYRPVVMGANYLGGLFAPDYHAFTNKKRFSMYVDSVSPDSRLMIGENISREMIGEYVHREYETLYFRDVLDADFDIADGRIMSNCRTVSVLLAGVAVVMGARRIFIAGMDGYLLKKDLKSALFYNEKYDPVDENLNIRRHYENERFLKQIDEYVRAKGFEGIHIITPTSHKAFYKGLENYLS
;
A
#
# COMPACT_ATOMS: atom_id res chain seq x y z
N MET A 1 6.26 15.09 38.48
CA MET A 1 6.18 16.03 37.34
C MET A 1 5.64 17.34 37.90
N PRO A 2 6.06 18.53 37.42
CA PRO A 2 5.36 19.77 37.73
C PRO A 2 3.86 19.59 37.40
N GLU A 3 2.97 20.36 38.02
CA GLU A 3 1.55 20.40 37.66
C GLU A 3 1.39 20.97 36.24
N THR A 4 1.72 20.16 35.23
CA THR A 4 1.41 20.44 33.85
C THR A 4 -0.11 20.46 33.72
N VAL A 5 -0.64 21.52 33.10
CA VAL A 5 -2.05 21.61 32.75
C VAL A 5 -2.37 20.41 31.88
N MET A 6 -3.31 19.58 32.34
CA MET A 6 -3.73 18.38 31.62
C MET A 6 -4.47 18.78 30.34
N PRO A 7 -4.18 18.17 29.17
CA PRO A 7 -4.96 18.44 27.98
C PRO A 7 -6.38 17.91 28.11
N GLU A 8 -7.28 18.54 27.35
CA GLU A 8 -8.57 17.97 26.99
C GLU A 8 -8.34 16.71 26.11
N ILE A 9 -9.16 15.68 26.29
CA ILE A 9 -9.11 14.47 25.44
C ILE A 9 -10.28 14.51 24.46
N LEU A 10 -9.96 14.41 23.17
CA LEU A 10 -10.95 14.29 22.11
C LEU A 10 -10.90 12.87 21.51
N ASP A 11 -12.06 12.23 21.36
CA ASP A 11 -12.16 10.97 20.65
C ASP A 11 -12.82 11.16 19.28
N CYS A 12 -12.19 10.64 18.23
CA CYS A 12 -12.61 10.78 16.84
C CYS A 12 -13.01 9.45 16.17
N THR A 13 -13.43 8.45 16.95
CA THR A 13 -13.78 7.11 16.44
C THR A 13 -14.81 7.14 15.33
N ILE A 14 -15.86 7.97 15.46
CA ILE A 14 -16.94 8.01 14.46
C ILE A 14 -16.56 8.86 13.25
N ARG A 15 -15.63 9.80 13.40
CA ARG A 15 -15.13 10.66 12.32
C ARG A 15 -14.02 9.98 11.53
N ASP A 16 -12.88 9.71 12.15
CA ASP A 16 -11.72 9.10 11.49
C ASP A 16 -11.91 7.61 11.25
N GLY A 17 -12.48 6.90 12.23
CA GLY A 17 -12.80 5.49 12.07
C GLY A 17 -13.81 5.24 10.93
N GLY A 18 -14.57 6.25 10.52
CA GLY A 18 -15.44 6.19 9.36
C GLY A 18 -14.73 5.87 8.04
N TYR A 19 -13.41 6.11 7.92
CA TYR A 19 -12.64 5.66 6.75
C TYR A 19 -12.60 4.14 6.61
N VAL A 20 -12.80 3.37 7.69
CA VAL A 20 -12.80 1.90 7.66
C VAL A 20 -14.09 1.34 7.07
N ASN A 21 -15.23 2.02 7.26
CA ASN A 21 -16.55 1.50 6.87
C ASN A 21 -17.39 2.47 6.02
N ASN A 22 -16.77 3.50 5.45
CA ASN A 22 -17.46 4.59 4.74
C ASN A 22 -18.55 5.25 5.60
N TRP A 23 -18.29 5.46 6.89
CA TRP A 23 -19.21 6.07 7.87
C TRP A 23 -20.55 5.32 8.06
N HIS A 24 -20.60 4.02 7.73
CA HIS A 24 -21.77 3.17 7.99
C HIS A 24 -21.71 2.57 9.41
N PHE A 25 -21.72 3.42 10.43
CA PHE A 25 -21.92 2.97 11.81
C PHE A 25 -23.41 2.92 12.14
N ASP A 26 -23.85 1.82 12.75
CA ASP A 26 -25.19 1.73 13.30
C ASP A 26 -25.37 2.75 14.45
N LYS A 27 -26.54 3.39 14.53
CA LYS A 27 -26.84 4.39 15.58
C LYS A 27 -26.69 3.84 16.99
N LYS A 28 -27.01 2.56 17.21
CA LYS A 28 -26.79 1.87 18.48
C LYS A 28 -25.31 1.83 18.83
N ILE A 29 -24.44 1.52 17.88
CA ILE A 29 -22.98 1.49 18.11
C ILE A 29 -22.50 2.90 18.46
N VAL A 30 -22.91 3.92 17.70
CA VAL A 30 -22.52 5.31 17.97
C VAL A 30 -22.97 5.78 19.34
N ARG A 31 -24.21 5.46 19.73
CA ARG A 31 -24.75 5.75 21.07
C ARG A 31 -23.96 5.05 22.19
N GLU A 32 -23.58 3.78 22.01
CA GLU A 32 -22.76 3.08 22.99
C GLU A 32 -21.33 3.63 23.05
N VAL A 33 -20.75 4.02 21.91
CA VAL A 33 -19.45 4.70 21.85
C VAL A 33 -19.50 6.03 22.61
N TYR A 34 -20.47 6.89 22.32
CA TYR A 34 -20.65 8.17 23.02
C TYR A 34 -20.80 7.98 24.53
N ARG A 35 -21.63 7.01 24.95
CA ARG A 35 -21.82 6.67 26.37
C ARG A 35 -20.52 6.18 27.02
N ALA A 36 -19.81 5.27 26.37
CA ALA A 36 -18.59 4.67 26.90
C ALA A 36 -17.48 5.72 27.07
N LEU A 37 -17.29 6.58 26.07
CA LEU A 37 -16.30 7.65 26.10
C LEU A 37 -16.62 8.68 27.18
N SER A 38 -17.89 9.10 27.27
CA SER A 38 -18.36 10.02 28.31
C SER A 38 -18.11 9.48 29.72
N LYS A 39 -18.46 8.20 29.97
CA LYS A 39 -18.18 7.53 31.24
C LYS A 39 -16.69 7.28 31.48
N GLY A 40 -15.89 7.27 30.43
CA GLY A 40 -14.45 7.09 30.50
C GLY A 40 -13.67 8.36 30.83
N GLY A 41 -14.35 9.52 30.87
CA GLY A 41 -13.75 10.81 31.18
C GLY A 41 -13.19 11.54 29.96
N VAL A 42 -13.57 11.14 28.75
CA VAL A 42 -13.26 11.88 27.51
C VAL A 42 -14.01 13.22 27.50
N ASP A 43 -13.33 14.28 27.09
CA ASP A 43 -13.85 15.65 27.17
C ASP A 43 -14.72 16.03 25.97
N ILE A 44 -14.34 15.54 24.78
CA ILE A 44 -14.99 15.84 23.50
C ILE A 44 -15.12 14.56 22.67
N VAL A 45 -16.30 14.30 22.12
CA VAL A 45 -16.52 13.21 21.14
C VAL A 45 -16.85 13.84 19.80
N GLU A 46 -16.06 13.51 18.79
CA GLU A 46 -16.26 13.97 17.42
C GLU A 46 -17.15 12.98 16.66
N LEU A 47 -18.37 13.42 16.37
CA LEU A 47 -19.39 12.64 15.67
C LEU A 47 -19.32 12.94 14.18
N GLY A 48 -18.46 12.20 13.47
CA GLY A 48 -18.49 12.21 12.01
C GLY A 48 -18.07 13.52 11.36
N PHE A 49 -18.46 13.65 10.09
CA PHE A 49 -18.32 14.87 9.31
C PHE A 49 -19.65 15.61 9.20
N ARG A 50 -19.58 16.93 9.02
CA ARG A 50 -20.66 17.75 8.46
C ARG A 50 -20.47 17.86 6.95
N GLY A 51 -20.95 16.85 6.24
CA GLY A 51 -21.01 16.85 4.78
C GLY A 51 -22.41 17.16 4.26
N SER A 52 -22.49 17.50 2.98
CA SER A 52 -23.77 17.69 2.27
C SER A 52 -23.82 16.89 0.97
N ALA A 53 -25.04 16.62 0.49
CA ALA A 53 -25.28 15.89 -0.76
C ALA A 53 -24.71 16.61 -2.00
N LYS A 54 -24.35 17.88 -1.86
CA LYS A 54 -23.65 18.67 -2.89
C LYS A 54 -22.25 18.12 -3.19
N TYR A 55 -21.58 17.55 -2.19
CA TYR A 55 -20.18 17.13 -2.31
C TYR A 55 -19.98 15.62 -2.13
N PHE A 56 -20.92 14.95 -1.47
CA PHE A 56 -20.83 13.53 -1.14
C PHE A 56 -22.11 12.81 -1.55
N ASP A 57 -21.93 11.68 -2.23
CA ASP A 57 -23.01 10.80 -2.64
C ASP A 57 -23.62 10.07 -1.42
N PRO A 58 -24.91 10.31 -1.09
CA PRO A 58 -25.59 9.66 0.03
C PRO A 58 -25.72 8.14 -0.11
N ASP A 59 -25.65 7.59 -1.33
CA ASP A 59 -25.70 6.14 -1.54
C ASP A 59 -24.35 5.47 -1.28
N ARG A 60 -23.26 6.24 -1.31
CA ARG A 60 -21.90 5.75 -1.09
C ARG A 60 -21.45 5.85 0.36
N TYR A 61 -21.96 6.84 1.10
CA TYR A 61 -21.49 7.16 2.44
C TYR A 61 -22.62 7.05 3.47
N GLY A 62 -22.30 6.48 4.63
CA GLY A 62 -23.26 6.34 5.72
C GLY A 62 -23.59 7.67 6.41
N PRO A 63 -24.55 7.66 7.35
CA PRO A 63 -25.12 8.86 7.94
C PRO A 63 -24.08 9.74 8.62
N TRP A 64 -23.02 9.17 9.20
CA TRP A 64 -21.97 9.90 9.91
C TRP A 64 -20.98 10.64 8.99
N ARG A 65 -21.16 10.58 7.67
CA ARG A 65 -20.49 11.50 6.74
C ARG A 65 -21.20 12.85 6.65
N PHE A 66 -22.49 12.88 6.97
CA PHE A 66 -23.36 14.06 6.92
C PHE A 66 -23.72 14.56 8.32
N THR A 67 -23.92 13.63 9.25
CA THR A 67 -24.17 13.80 10.68
C THR A 67 -25.27 14.81 10.95
N SER A 68 -26.52 14.46 10.62
CA SER A 68 -27.65 15.37 10.81
C SER A 68 -27.91 15.67 12.29
N GLU A 69 -28.54 16.82 12.58
CA GLU A 69 -28.92 17.17 13.97
C GLU A 69 -29.84 16.10 14.60
N ALA A 70 -30.75 15.53 13.82
CA ALA A 70 -31.63 14.46 14.26
C ALA A 70 -30.83 13.22 14.71
N ASP A 71 -29.82 12.83 13.93
CA ASP A 71 -28.96 11.69 14.28
C ASP A 71 -28.17 11.96 15.57
N ILE A 72 -27.64 13.17 15.73
CA ILE A 72 -26.90 13.58 16.93
C ILE A 72 -27.84 13.52 18.15
N HIS A 73 -29.01 14.16 18.07
CA HIS A 73 -29.98 14.16 19.16
C HIS A 73 -30.40 12.75 19.56
N GLU A 74 -30.63 11.86 18.59
CA GLU A 74 -31.01 10.47 18.86
C GLU A 74 -29.91 9.73 19.64
N VAL A 75 -28.66 9.83 19.21
CA VAL A 75 -27.57 9.05 19.84
C VAL A 75 -27.15 9.60 21.20
N ILE A 76 -27.31 10.90 21.47
CA ILE A 76 -26.95 11.48 22.77
C ILE A 76 -28.12 11.52 23.77
N SER A 77 -29.36 11.36 23.32
CA SER A 77 -30.56 11.53 24.16
C SER A 77 -30.47 10.77 25.49
N GLY A 78 -30.69 11.44 26.63
CA GLY A 78 -30.64 10.82 27.95
C GLY A 78 -29.24 10.39 28.44
N ILE A 79 -28.17 10.90 27.83
CA ILE A 79 -26.80 10.71 28.27
C ILE A 79 -26.22 12.09 28.59
N ASP A 80 -25.89 12.33 29.86
CA ASP A 80 -25.02 13.45 30.24
C ASP A 80 -23.57 13.02 30.01
N GLY A 81 -22.80 13.82 29.29
CA GLY A 81 -21.55 13.33 28.74
C GLY A 81 -20.66 14.37 28.08
N ALA A 82 -19.74 13.88 27.26
CA ALA A 82 -18.74 14.68 26.59
C ALA A 82 -19.38 15.72 25.65
N ARG A 83 -18.67 16.84 25.45
CA ARG A 83 -19.05 17.84 24.44
C ARG A 83 -18.92 17.24 23.04
N ILE A 84 -19.65 17.80 22.09
CA ILE A 84 -19.72 17.26 20.73
C ILE A 84 -18.94 18.16 19.78
N ALA A 85 -18.12 17.55 18.94
CA ALA A 85 -17.50 18.17 17.79
C ALA A 85 -17.97 17.48 16.49
N VAL A 86 -17.89 18.20 15.38
CA VAL A 86 -17.97 17.62 14.03
C VAL A 86 -16.89 18.24 13.15
N MET A 87 -16.45 17.49 12.12
CA MET A 87 -15.44 17.96 11.18
C MET A 87 -16.03 18.34 9.82
N GLY A 88 -15.49 19.34 9.15
CA GLY A 88 -15.74 19.65 7.75
C GLY A 88 -14.44 19.65 6.94
N ASP A 89 -14.49 19.18 5.70
CA ASP A 89 -13.38 19.33 4.74
C ASP A 89 -13.49 20.70 4.08
N TYR A 90 -12.44 21.53 4.15
CA TYR A 90 -12.46 22.82 3.46
C TYR A 90 -12.74 22.64 1.95
N GLY A 91 -13.65 23.45 1.43
CA GLY A 91 -14.13 23.37 0.03
C GLY A 91 -15.20 22.29 -0.21
N LYS A 92 -15.63 21.55 0.83
CA LYS A 92 -16.72 20.56 0.77
C LYS A 92 -17.70 20.71 1.94
N ILE A 93 -17.73 21.89 2.52
CA ILE A 93 -18.66 22.32 3.57
C ILE A 93 -18.98 23.79 3.32
N ASP A 94 -20.27 24.11 3.36
CA ASP A 94 -20.79 25.46 3.27
C ASP A 94 -21.32 25.93 4.63
N LEU A 95 -21.49 27.24 4.83
CA LEU A 95 -22.01 27.78 6.11
C LEU A 95 -23.47 27.43 6.32
N GLU A 96 -24.20 27.24 5.23
CA GLU A 96 -25.60 26.83 5.19
C GLU A 96 -25.78 25.39 5.67
N ASP A 97 -24.73 24.56 5.64
CA ASP A 97 -24.73 23.21 6.20
C ASP A 97 -24.73 23.22 7.75
N LEU A 98 -24.55 24.40 8.37
CA LEU A 98 -24.45 24.58 9.83
C LEU A 98 -25.61 25.41 10.37
N GLU A 99 -26.33 24.85 11.34
CA GLU A 99 -27.28 25.63 12.15
C GLU A 99 -26.57 26.67 13.04
N ASP A 100 -27.31 27.54 13.70
CA ASP A 100 -26.74 28.37 14.75
C ASP A 100 -26.45 27.52 15.99
N ARG A 101 -25.35 27.78 16.69
CA ARG A 101 -24.91 26.97 17.85
C ARG A 101 -26.01 26.76 18.90
N LYS A 102 -26.89 27.74 19.10
CA LYS A 102 -28.00 27.66 20.07
C LYS A 102 -29.06 26.60 19.74
N ASN A 103 -29.12 26.14 18.48
CA ASN A 103 -30.11 25.18 18.00
C ASN A 103 -29.56 23.75 17.90
N THR A 104 -28.26 23.54 18.13
CA THR A 104 -27.60 22.24 18.04
C THR A 104 -26.83 21.90 19.32
N PRO A 105 -26.66 20.62 19.67
CA PRO A 105 -25.77 20.20 20.74
C PRO A 105 -24.27 20.27 20.36
N VAL A 106 -23.91 20.48 19.09
CA VAL A 106 -22.52 20.59 18.63
C VAL A 106 -21.85 21.84 19.19
N GLU A 107 -20.74 21.72 19.91
CA GLU A 107 -20.01 22.86 20.48
C GLU A 107 -18.85 23.35 19.61
N MET A 108 -18.20 22.44 18.89
CA MET A 108 -16.99 22.73 18.13
C MET A 108 -17.13 22.28 16.67
N ILE A 109 -16.73 23.17 15.75
CA ILE A 109 -16.55 22.83 14.34
C ILE A 109 -15.05 22.81 14.03
N ARG A 110 -14.62 21.69 13.46
CA ARG A 110 -13.24 21.42 13.07
C ARG A 110 -13.15 21.47 11.55
N ILE A 111 -12.30 22.33 10.97
CA ILE A 111 -12.10 22.39 9.51
C ILE A 111 -10.71 21.88 9.13
N ALA A 112 -10.69 20.80 8.35
CA ALA A 112 -9.48 20.23 7.77
C ALA A 112 -9.11 20.96 6.48
N ALA A 113 -7.86 21.42 6.37
CA ALA A 113 -7.37 22.15 5.20
C ALA A 113 -5.94 21.75 4.83
N HIS A 114 -5.65 21.73 3.52
CA HIS A 114 -4.28 21.62 3.03
C HIS A 114 -3.56 22.97 3.07
N LYS A 115 -2.22 22.94 2.99
CA LYS A 115 -1.37 24.13 3.16
C LYS A 115 -1.72 25.33 2.26
N ASN A 116 -2.15 25.08 1.03
CA ASN A 116 -2.57 26.12 0.08
C ASN A 116 -3.98 26.69 0.34
N GLN A 117 -4.70 26.14 1.31
CA GLN A 117 -6.09 26.48 1.64
C GLN A 117 -6.25 27.08 3.05
N VAL A 118 -5.16 27.12 3.83
CA VAL A 118 -5.17 27.57 5.23
C VAL A 118 -5.80 28.95 5.39
N ALA A 119 -5.42 29.91 4.54
CA ALA A 119 -5.88 31.29 4.66
C ALA A 119 -7.40 31.40 4.54
N GLN A 120 -7.97 30.73 3.53
CA GLN A 120 -9.40 30.73 3.28
C GLN A 120 -10.17 29.87 4.30
N ALA A 121 -9.54 28.80 4.82
CA ALA A 121 -10.11 28.01 5.90
C ALA A 121 -10.22 28.83 7.20
N ILE A 122 -9.25 29.69 7.52
CA ILE A 122 -9.32 30.62 8.66
C ILE A 122 -10.48 31.61 8.47
N GLU A 123 -10.67 32.16 7.27
CA GLU A 123 -11.81 33.05 6.98
C GLU A 123 -13.16 32.33 7.17
N LEU A 124 -13.29 31.11 6.65
CA LEU A 124 -14.48 30.29 6.85
C LEU A 124 -14.74 30.02 8.34
N LEU A 125 -13.70 29.65 9.09
CA LEU A 125 -13.80 29.44 10.54
C LEU A 125 -14.20 30.73 11.26
N GLY A 126 -13.72 31.91 10.85
CA GLY A 126 -14.18 33.19 11.36
C GLY A 126 -15.69 33.39 11.19
N ARG A 127 -16.23 33.05 10.01
CA ARG A 127 -17.68 33.08 9.75
C ARG A 127 -18.45 32.01 10.53
N ILE A 128 -17.88 30.82 10.73
CA ILE A 128 -18.48 29.77 11.58
C ILE A 128 -18.53 30.25 13.04
N LYS A 129 -17.52 30.98 13.50
CA LYS A 129 -17.48 31.53 14.87
C LYS A 129 -18.60 32.52 15.14
N THR A 130 -19.04 33.30 14.15
CA THR A 130 -20.18 34.24 14.32
C THR A 130 -21.51 33.52 14.55
N LYS A 131 -21.64 32.24 14.17
CA LYS A 131 -22.77 31.36 14.54
C LYS A 131 -22.70 30.84 15.97
N GLY A 132 -21.63 31.15 16.71
CA GLY A 132 -21.45 30.85 18.13
C GLY A 132 -20.66 29.59 18.45
N TYR A 133 -20.08 28.90 17.46
CA TYR A 133 -19.27 27.70 17.69
C TYR A 133 -17.86 28.02 18.16
N LYS A 134 -17.25 27.09 18.90
CA LYS A 134 -15.78 27.01 18.99
C LYS A 134 -15.22 26.53 17.66
N THR A 135 -14.11 27.11 17.23
CA THR A 135 -13.55 26.85 15.91
C THR A 135 -12.15 26.27 15.99
N SER A 136 -11.88 25.28 15.15
CA SER A 136 -10.56 24.67 15.09
C SER A 136 -10.08 24.42 13.67
N LEU A 137 -8.86 24.85 13.37
CA LEU A 137 -8.18 24.52 12.11
C LEU A 137 -7.34 23.25 12.27
N GLN A 138 -7.52 22.27 11.39
CA GLN A 138 -6.65 21.09 11.27
C GLN A 138 -5.76 21.24 10.04
N ALA A 139 -4.50 21.60 10.26
CA ALA A 139 -3.51 21.70 9.19
C ALA A 139 -3.05 20.28 8.79
N MET A 140 -3.53 19.80 7.65
CA MET A 140 -3.19 18.48 7.13
C MET A 140 -1.79 18.45 6.53
N GLY A 141 -1.07 17.34 6.74
CA GLY A 141 0.26 17.14 6.16
C GLY A 141 1.31 18.11 6.71
N PHE A 142 1.18 18.55 7.97
CA PHE A 142 2.04 19.54 8.61
C PHE A 142 3.54 19.21 8.52
N THR A 143 3.91 17.92 8.54
CA THR A 143 5.30 17.47 8.38
C THR A 143 5.90 17.78 7.00
N SER A 144 5.08 18.06 6.00
CA SER A 144 5.53 18.45 4.64
C SER A 144 5.74 19.96 4.47
N TYR A 145 5.46 20.78 5.49
CA TYR A 145 5.62 22.23 5.43
C TYR A 145 7.11 22.60 5.52
N THR A 146 7.53 23.54 4.68
CA THR A 146 8.81 24.24 4.83
C THR A 146 8.77 25.17 6.05
N GLU A 147 9.93 25.58 6.56
CA GLU A 147 9.99 26.52 7.69
C GLU A 147 9.27 27.84 7.39
N ALA A 148 9.42 28.37 6.17
CA ALA A 148 8.69 29.58 5.75
C ALA A 148 7.16 29.39 5.74
N GLU A 149 6.67 28.23 5.31
CA GLU A 149 5.25 27.90 5.35
C GLU A 149 4.74 27.72 6.79
N LYS A 150 5.57 27.18 7.70
CA LYS A 150 5.24 27.08 9.13
C LYS A 150 5.17 28.46 9.79
N ASP A 151 6.08 29.36 9.45
CA ASP A 151 6.10 30.75 9.94
C ASP A 151 4.88 31.54 9.44
N ASP A 152 4.52 31.41 8.16
CA ASP A 152 3.28 32.01 7.62
C ASP A 152 2.04 31.45 8.34
N LEU A 153 1.95 30.13 8.49
CA LEU A 153 0.84 29.49 9.22
C LEU A 153 0.77 29.98 10.68
N ARG A 154 1.91 30.12 11.36
CA ARG A 154 2.00 30.66 12.72
C ARG A 154 1.51 32.11 12.79
N SER A 155 1.91 32.97 11.85
CA SER A 155 1.44 34.36 11.80
C SER A 155 -0.07 34.41 11.58
N ARG A 156 -0.59 33.67 10.60
CA ARG A 156 -2.03 33.62 10.33
C ARG A 156 -2.83 33.12 11.53
N THR A 157 -2.30 32.13 12.23
CA THR A 157 -2.95 31.59 13.44
C THR A 157 -2.96 32.63 14.55
N ARG A 158 -1.85 33.35 14.76
CA ARG A 158 -1.75 34.45 15.74
C ARG A 158 -2.76 35.56 15.46
N ASP A 159 -2.94 35.92 14.19
CA ASP A 159 -3.78 37.04 13.76
C ASP A 159 -5.26 36.63 13.58
N SER A 160 -5.62 35.39 13.95
CA SER A 160 -6.97 34.84 13.81
C SER A 160 -7.69 34.73 15.14
N ASP A 161 -9.03 34.72 15.09
CA ASP A 161 -9.89 34.44 16.26
C ASP A 161 -10.14 32.93 16.48
N LEU A 162 -9.22 32.05 16.06
CA LEU A 162 -9.39 30.60 16.25
C LEU A 162 -9.33 30.22 17.72
N ASP A 163 -10.22 29.31 18.16
CA ASP A 163 -10.12 28.75 19.51
C ASP A 163 -9.02 27.69 19.59
N TYR A 164 -8.84 26.90 18.52
CA TYR A 164 -7.83 25.83 18.47
C TYR A 164 -7.11 25.76 17.13
N PHE A 165 -5.80 25.52 17.18
CA PHE A 165 -4.98 25.13 16.04
C PHE A 165 -4.43 23.72 16.24
N TYR A 166 -4.62 22.84 15.26
CA TYR A 166 -4.18 21.45 15.33
C TYR A 166 -3.02 21.16 14.38
N ILE A 167 -2.00 20.52 14.94
CA ILE A 167 -0.98 19.80 14.18
C ILE A 167 -1.45 18.36 14.00
N ALA A 168 -1.69 17.96 12.74
CA ALA A 168 -2.03 16.59 12.40
C ALA A 168 -0.81 15.84 11.86
N ASP A 169 -0.45 14.72 12.49
CA ASP A 169 0.58 13.81 11.99
C ASP A 169 -0.02 12.91 10.91
N SER A 170 -0.47 13.49 9.80
CA SER A 170 -1.26 12.80 8.76
C SER A 170 -0.58 11.56 8.16
N TYR A 171 0.75 11.46 8.26
CA TYR A 171 1.52 10.31 7.79
C TYR A 171 1.95 9.36 8.93
N GLY A 172 1.75 9.73 10.20
CA GLY A 172 2.21 8.97 11.37
C GLY A 172 3.72 8.88 11.44
N SER A 173 4.40 9.98 11.13
CA SER A 173 5.82 10.09 10.79
C SER A 173 6.66 10.90 11.78
N ILE A 174 6.03 11.50 12.79
CA ILE A 174 6.73 12.34 13.78
C ILE A 174 7.41 11.42 14.80
N PHE A 175 8.66 11.74 15.17
CA PHE A 175 9.34 11.13 16.31
C PHE A 175 9.30 12.01 17.56
N PRO A 176 9.39 11.44 18.78
CA PRO A 176 9.29 12.20 20.02
C PRO A 176 10.29 13.37 20.13
N ASN A 177 11.51 13.19 19.62
CA ASN A 177 12.56 14.23 19.64
C ASN A 177 12.26 15.43 18.73
N GLU A 178 11.28 15.32 17.82
CA GLU A 178 10.88 16.42 16.92
C GLU A 178 9.73 17.25 17.49
N MET A 179 9.00 16.73 18.48
CA MET A 179 7.80 17.36 19.04
C MET A 179 8.06 18.78 19.56
N ALA A 180 9.16 19.00 20.28
CA ALA A 180 9.48 20.32 20.84
C ALA A 180 9.65 21.39 19.75
N ALA A 181 10.33 21.05 18.65
CA ALA A 181 10.55 21.96 17.52
C ALA A 181 9.24 22.25 16.75
N LEU A 182 8.38 21.25 16.59
CA LEU A 182 7.13 21.39 15.86
C LEU A 182 6.04 22.14 16.64
N PHE A 183 5.94 21.90 17.95
CA PHE A 183 4.85 22.44 18.78
C PHE A 183 5.23 23.73 19.51
N GLY A 184 6.49 23.89 19.93
CA GLY A 184 6.96 25.02 20.73
C GLY A 184 6.54 26.39 20.17
N PRO A 185 6.82 26.71 18.89
CA PRO A 185 6.47 28.01 18.30
C PRO A 185 4.97 28.34 18.29
N PHE A 186 4.10 27.32 18.27
CA PHE A 186 2.64 27.48 18.29
C PHE A 186 2.11 27.57 19.72
N LEU A 187 2.74 26.89 20.68
CA LEU A 187 2.38 26.94 22.10
C LEU A 187 2.65 28.32 22.73
N GLU A 188 3.55 29.10 22.14
CA GLU A 188 3.81 30.50 22.53
C GLU A 188 2.71 31.49 22.09
N LEU A 189 1.78 31.07 21.22
CA LEU A 189 0.74 31.96 20.73
C LEU A 189 -0.32 32.20 21.79
N ALA A 190 -0.55 33.46 22.14
CA ALA A 190 -1.64 33.85 23.02
C ALA A 190 -2.99 33.78 22.29
N GLY A 191 -4.04 33.39 23.00
CA GLY A 191 -5.42 33.43 22.50
C GLY A 191 -5.88 32.19 21.72
N VAL A 192 -4.95 31.31 21.31
CA VAL A 192 -5.26 30.07 20.59
C VAL A 192 -4.71 28.85 21.33
N LYS A 193 -5.52 27.80 21.46
CA LYS A 193 -5.08 26.53 22.05
C LYS A 193 -4.47 25.63 20.98
N VAL A 194 -3.38 24.95 21.31
CA VAL A 194 -2.74 23.98 20.39
C VAL A 194 -3.25 22.57 20.65
N GLY A 195 -3.64 21.88 19.59
CA GLY A 195 -4.06 20.48 19.59
C GLY A 195 -3.15 19.55 18.80
N PHE A 196 -3.17 18.27 19.14
CA PHE A 196 -2.40 17.23 18.46
C PHE A 196 -3.30 16.07 17.99
N HIS A 197 -3.20 15.74 16.70
CA HIS A 197 -3.83 14.55 16.12
C HIS A 197 -2.78 13.53 15.65
N PRO A 198 -2.46 12.51 16.48
CA PRO A 198 -1.46 11.49 16.15
C PRO A 198 -2.03 10.32 15.34
N HIS A 199 -1.36 9.97 14.24
CA HIS A 199 -1.53 8.67 13.57
C HIS A 199 -0.49 7.65 14.04
N ASN A 200 -0.84 6.36 13.95
CA ASN A 200 -0.07 5.28 14.55
C ASN A 200 0.77 4.46 13.55
N SER A 201 1.12 5.04 12.39
CA SER A 201 1.89 4.36 11.32
C SER A 201 3.20 3.75 11.79
N LEU A 202 3.97 4.50 12.58
CA LEU A 202 5.24 4.05 13.18
C LEU A 202 5.09 3.51 14.61
N GLN A 203 3.86 3.26 15.07
CA GLN A 203 3.56 2.89 16.47
C GLN A 203 4.00 3.96 17.52
N MET A 204 4.16 5.22 17.08
CA MET A 204 4.64 6.33 17.92
C MET A 204 3.52 7.22 18.48
N ALA A 205 2.25 6.98 18.14
CA ALA A 205 1.15 7.86 18.53
C ALA A 205 1.10 8.10 20.05
N PHE A 206 1.22 7.04 20.86
CA PHE A 206 1.20 7.17 22.31
C PHE A 206 2.43 7.89 22.88
N ALA A 207 3.64 7.53 22.40
CA ALA A 207 4.87 8.18 22.84
C ALA A 207 4.87 9.69 22.51
N ASN A 208 4.44 10.06 21.30
CA ASN A 208 4.31 11.44 20.88
C ASN A 208 3.25 12.19 21.70
N THR A 209 2.13 11.55 22.06
CA THR A 209 1.13 12.18 22.92
C THR A 209 1.64 12.42 24.33
N LEU A 210 2.44 11.52 24.91
CA LEU A 210 3.07 11.78 26.21
C LEU A 210 4.03 12.98 26.15
N GLU A 211 4.79 13.10 25.06
CA GLU A 211 5.66 14.25 24.84
C GLU A 211 4.87 15.54 24.59
N ALA A 212 3.76 15.48 23.83
CA ALA A 212 2.84 16.60 23.65
C ALA A 212 2.28 17.10 25.00
N ILE A 213 1.87 16.18 25.88
CA ILE A 213 1.42 16.49 27.25
C ILE A 213 2.54 17.18 28.03
N ARG A 214 3.78 16.69 27.93
CA ARG A 214 4.95 17.26 28.61
C ARG A 214 5.24 18.70 28.14
N LEU A 215 5.04 18.98 26.85
CA LEU A 215 5.22 20.30 26.25
C LEU A 215 4.09 21.28 26.57
N GLY A 216 2.94 20.81 27.08
CA GLY A 216 1.78 21.64 27.40
C GLY A 216 0.79 21.81 26.25
N VAL A 217 0.70 20.83 25.34
CA VAL A 217 -0.41 20.75 24.36
C VAL A 217 -1.75 20.74 25.10
N HIS A 218 -2.73 21.46 24.57
CA HIS A 218 -4.00 21.76 25.27
C HIS A 218 -5.08 20.73 25.01
N ILE A 219 -5.00 20.01 23.89
CA ILE A 219 -5.99 19.00 23.50
C ILE A 219 -5.33 17.91 22.64
N VAL A 220 -5.68 16.65 22.88
CA VAL A 220 -5.10 15.50 22.14
C VAL A 220 -6.21 14.59 21.63
N ASP A 221 -6.06 14.12 20.40
CA ASP A 221 -7.01 13.20 19.78
C ASP A 221 -6.63 11.73 20.01
N GLY A 222 -7.64 10.88 20.12
CA GLY A 222 -7.55 9.43 20.03
C GLY A 222 -8.77 8.83 19.34
N SER A 223 -8.77 7.51 19.18
CA SER A 223 -9.97 6.76 18.82
C SER A 223 -10.01 5.40 19.51
N VAL A 224 -11.22 4.90 19.78
CA VAL A 224 -11.46 3.58 20.37
C VAL A 224 -10.78 2.51 19.53
N TYR A 225 -9.96 1.69 20.18
CA TYR A 225 -9.19 0.61 19.56
C TYR A 225 -8.28 1.07 18.41
N GLY A 226 -7.89 2.35 18.44
CA GLY A 226 -7.07 3.02 17.43
C GLY A 226 -7.73 3.09 16.06
N MET A 227 -9.07 2.96 15.97
CA MET A 227 -9.79 2.94 14.69
C MET A 227 -9.63 4.25 13.92
N GLY A 228 -9.20 4.18 12.67
CA GLY A 228 -8.95 5.37 11.84
C GLY A 228 -8.41 5.01 10.47
N ARG A 229 -8.11 6.03 9.66
CA ARG A 229 -7.47 5.86 8.36
C ARG A 229 -6.13 5.11 8.48
N GLY A 230 -5.93 4.12 7.62
CA GLY A 230 -4.67 3.39 7.52
C GLY A 230 -4.28 2.66 8.79
N SER A 231 -3.10 2.98 9.34
CA SER A 231 -2.63 2.41 10.61
C SER A 231 -3.40 2.87 11.84
N GLY A 232 -4.37 3.78 11.68
CA GLY A 232 -5.22 4.24 12.77
C GLY A 232 -4.61 5.38 13.58
N ASN A 233 -5.24 5.68 14.71
CA ASN A 233 -4.88 6.79 15.60
C ASN A 233 -4.33 6.27 16.93
N LEU A 234 -4.00 7.17 17.85
CA LEU A 234 -3.79 6.81 19.26
C LEU A 234 -5.01 6.04 19.80
N PRO A 235 -4.85 4.81 20.32
CA PRO A 235 -5.96 4.14 20.96
C PRO A 235 -6.40 4.87 22.24
N THR A 236 -7.63 5.37 22.28
CA THR A 236 -8.17 6.17 23.40
C THR A 236 -8.06 5.43 24.72
N GLU A 237 -8.34 4.13 24.72
CA GLU A 237 -8.26 3.29 25.92
C GLU A 237 -6.85 3.22 26.52
N VAL A 238 -5.79 3.34 25.70
CA VAL A 238 -4.41 3.34 26.18
C VAL A 238 -4.12 4.62 26.95
N LEU A 239 -4.53 5.78 26.41
CA LEU A 239 -4.35 7.07 27.08
C LEU A 239 -5.19 7.14 28.37
N ILE A 240 -6.46 6.74 28.32
CA ILE A 240 -7.36 6.76 29.47
C ILE A 240 -6.87 5.81 30.58
N ALA A 241 -6.42 4.60 30.24
CA ALA A 241 -5.83 3.68 31.21
C ALA A 241 -4.56 4.26 31.85
N TYR A 242 -3.67 4.82 31.04
CA TYR A 242 -2.46 5.47 31.54
C TYR A 242 -2.77 6.58 32.54
N LEU A 243 -3.69 7.49 32.20
CA LEU A 243 -4.07 8.59 33.08
C LEU A 243 -4.75 8.10 34.38
N GLY A 244 -5.56 7.04 34.29
CA GLY A 244 -6.11 6.38 35.48
C GLY A 244 -5.01 5.84 36.41
N VAL A 245 -3.98 5.18 35.86
CA VAL A 245 -2.81 4.69 36.62
C VAL A 245 -2.00 5.84 37.23
N GLN A 246 -1.95 7.00 36.58
CA GLN A 246 -1.35 8.23 37.14
C GLN A 246 -2.18 8.86 38.28
N GLY A 247 -3.20 8.17 38.79
CA GLY A 247 -3.99 8.60 39.95
C GLY A 247 -5.01 9.68 39.63
N ARG A 248 -5.47 9.78 38.37
CA ARG A 248 -6.47 10.76 37.94
C ARG A 248 -7.88 10.15 38.02
N PRO A 249 -8.69 10.45 39.06
CA PRO A 249 -9.94 9.73 39.34
C PRO A 249 -11.05 9.97 38.30
N LYS A 250 -10.91 10.99 37.45
CA LYS A 250 -11.82 11.28 36.32
C LYS A 250 -11.84 10.16 35.28
N TYR A 251 -10.72 9.47 35.08
CA TYR A 251 -10.54 8.57 33.94
C TYR A 251 -10.84 7.12 34.33
N ASN A 252 -11.73 6.49 33.57
CA ASN A 252 -12.13 5.10 33.76
C ASN A 252 -12.13 4.36 32.43
N VAL A 253 -11.18 3.44 32.23
CA VAL A 253 -11.05 2.75 30.95
C VAL A 253 -12.13 1.67 30.74
N ILE A 254 -12.75 1.15 31.81
CA ILE A 254 -13.62 -0.04 31.74
C ILE A 254 -14.79 0.10 30.75
N PRO A 255 -15.55 1.21 30.71
CA PRO A 255 -16.64 1.38 29.75
C PRO A 255 -16.16 1.32 28.29
N ILE A 256 -14.96 1.84 28.02
CA ILE A 256 -14.37 1.82 26.66
C ILE A 256 -13.97 0.39 26.30
N LEU A 257 -13.32 -0.34 27.21
CA LEU A 257 -12.95 -1.76 26.98
C LEU A 257 -14.18 -2.64 26.72
N GLN A 258 -15.27 -2.43 27.45
CA GLN A 258 -16.54 -3.14 27.20
C GLN A 258 -17.14 -2.79 25.83
N CYS A 259 -16.96 -1.56 25.37
CA CYS A 259 -17.37 -1.16 24.03
C CYS A 259 -16.53 -1.88 22.96
N ILE A 260 -15.22 -1.98 23.17
CA ILE A 260 -14.29 -2.70 22.29
C ILE A 260 -14.67 -4.17 22.19
N GLU A 261 -14.84 -4.83 23.33
CA GLU A 261 -15.21 -6.24 23.42
C GLU A 261 -16.51 -6.54 22.66
N ARG A 262 -17.55 -5.72 22.86
CA ARG A 262 -18.88 -5.95 22.27
C ARG A 262 -18.96 -5.68 20.77
N TYR A 263 -18.18 -4.72 20.26
CA TYR A 263 -18.37 -4.21 18.90
C TYR A 263 -17.08 -4.22 18.06
N PHE A 264 -15.99 -3.64 18.56
CA PHE A 264 -14.82 -3.34 17.73
C PHE A 264 -13.96 -4.56 17.41
N ILE A 265 -13.95 -5.60 18.26
CA ILE A 265 -13.24 -6.85 17.95
C ILE A 265 -13.80 -7.47 16.67
N GLU A 266 -15.12 -7.56 16.53
CA GLU A 266 -15.74 -8.13 15.33
C GLU A 266 -15.59 -7.21 14.11
N ILE A 267 -15.79 -5.90 14.26
CA ILE A 267 -15.59 -4.94 13.16
C ILE A 267 -14.14 -5.03 12.62
N LYS A 268 -13.13 -5.20 13.49
CA LYS A 268 -11.73 -5.33 13.09
C LYS A 268 -11.44 -6.63 12.34
N LYS A 269 -12.13 -7.72 12.67
CA LYS A 269 -12.01 -8.99 11.93
C LYS A 269 -12.56 -8.85 10.51
N GLU A 270 -13.68 -8.16 10.34
CA GLU A 270 -14.29 -7.93 9.02
C GLU A 270 -13.55 -6.88 8.19
N LYS A 271 -13.18 -5.76 8.81
CA LYS A 271 -12.52 -4.62 8.18
C LYS A 271 -11.28 -4.24 8.99
N PRO A 272 -10.11 -4.79 8.68
CA PRO A 272 -8.92 -4.59 9.49
C PRO A 272 -8.36 -3.17 9.39
N TRP A 273 -7.94 -2.62 10.53
CA TRP A 273 -7.10 -1.43 10.64
C TRP A 273 -5.94 -1.69 11.63
N GLY A 274 -5.00 -0.76 11.70
CA GLY A 274 -3.82 -0.87 12.56
C GLY A 274 -2.54 -1.08 11.75
N TYR A 275 -1.46 -1.45 12.43
CA TYR A 275 -0.13 -1.57 11.82
C TYR A 275 -0.14 -2.37 10.51
N GLN A 276 0.35 -1.73 9.46
CA GLN A 276 0.45 -2.29 8.12
C GLN A 276 1.77 -1.85 7.48
N LEU A 277 2.43 -2.78 6.80
CA LEU A 277 3.76 -2.56 6.23
C LEU A 277 3.82 -1.34 5.27
N PRO A 278 2.88 -1.12 4.33
CA PRO A 278 2.91 0.06 3.46
C PRO A 278 2.88 1.38 4.24
N TYR A 279 2.06 1.45 5.29
CA TYR A 279 1.92 2.66 6.11
C TYR A 279 3.16 2.91 6.98
N MET A 280 3.77 1.85 7.51
CA MET A 280 5.04 1.97 8.23
C MET A 280 6.13 2.53 7.31
N ILE A 281 6.28 1.96 6.12
CA ILE A 281 7.26 2.41 5.14
C ILE A 281 6.99 3.87 4.75
N SER A 282 5.74 4.22 4.40
CA SER A 282 5.40 5.61 4.07
C SER A 282 5.57 6.58 5.22
N GLY A 283 5.36 6.15 6.47
CA GLY A 283 5.66 6.94 7.67
C GLY A 283 7.15 7.25 7.79
N MET A 284 8.02 6.28 7.51
CA MET A 284 9.48 6.49 7.52
C MET A 284 9.93 7.53 6.49
N PHE A 285 9.30 7.56 5.31
CA PHE A 285 9.63 8.46 4.20
C PHE A 285 8.71 9.70 4.10
N ARG A 286 7.88 9.94 5.12
CA ARG A 286 7.00 11.12 5.22
C ARG A 286 6.14 11.38 3.97
N CYS A 287 5.68 10.32 3.33
CA CYS A 287 4.97 10.40 2.05
C CYS A 287 3.58 9.77 2.13
N HIS A 288 2.76 10.02 1.10
CA HIS A 288 1.42 9.46 1.03
C HIS A 288 1.47 7.93 0.95
N PRO A 289 0.64 7.19 1.72
CA PRO A 289 0.69 5.71 1.81
C PRO A 289 0.57 4.98 0.47
N TYR A 290 -0.11 5.59 -0.50
CA TYR A 290 -0.31 4.99 -1.82
C TYR A 290 0.98 4.83 -2.63
N TYR A 291 2.06 5.54 -2.32
CA TYR A 291 3.35 5.28 -2.95
C TYR A 291 3.88 3.88 -2.59
N ALA A 292 3.87 3.55 -1.29
CA ALA A 292 4.29 2.22 -0.83
C ALA A 292 3.29 1.14 -1.28
N THR A 293 1.99 1.39 -1.15
CA THR A 293 0.94 0.44 -1.56
C THR A 293 1.03 0.12 -3.05
N GLU A 294 1.05 1.12 -3.93
CA GLU A 294 1.11 0.90 -5.40
C GLU A 294 2.37 0.12 -5.81
N LEU A 295 3.53 0.40 -5.20
CA LEU A 295 4.76 -0.33 -5.51
C LEU A 295 4.73 -1.77 -4.97
N MET A 296 4.16 -1.99 -3.78
CA MET A 296 3.99 -3.32 -3.21
C MET A 296 2.98 -4.17 -3.99
N ASP A 297 1.89 -3.57 -4.45
CA ASP A 297 0.81 -4.22 -5.22
C ASP A 297 1.30 -4.72 -6.57
N ARG A 298 2.36 -4.12 -7.13
CA ARG A 298 2.98 -4.61 -8.36
C ARG A 298 3.66 -5.97 -8.19
N ARG A 299 3.99 -6.38 -6.95
CA ARG A 299 4.60 -7.70 -6.56
C ARG A 299 5.92 -8.08 -7.27
N GLU A 300 6.38 -7.27 -8.21
CA GLU A 300 7.61 -7.46 -8.99
C GLU A 300 8.82 -6.76 -8.35
N TYR A 301 8.57 -5.79 -7.47
CA TYR A 301 9.58 -5.04 -6.75
C TYR A 301 9.84 -5.66 -5.38
N SER A 302 11.12 -5.79 -5.03
CA SER A 302 11.49 -6.19 -3.66
C SER A 302 11.34 -5.01 -2.71
N ILE A 303 11.38 -5.27 -1.39
CA ILE A 303 11.32 -4.21 -0.39
C ILE A 303 12.48 -3.24 -0.55
N GLU A 304 13.67 -3.70 -0.95
CA GLU A 304 14.82 -2.85 -1.23
C GLU A 304 14.59 -1.94 -2.43
N ASP A 305 13.89 -2.43 -3.47
CA ASP A 305 13.54 -1.62 -4.62
C ASP A 305 12.51 -0.55 -4.23
N ILE A 306 11.52 -0.92 -3.40
CA ILE A 306 10.50 0.00 -2.87
C ILE A 306 11.15 1.06 -1.96
N TRP A 307 12.06 0.65 -1.07
CA TRP A 307 12.78 1.54 -0.17
C TRP A 307 13.52 2.64 -0.94
N LYS A 308 14.32 2.26 -1.95
CA LYS A 308 15.02 3.21 -2.83
C LYS A 308 14.08 4.12 -3.60
N ALA A 309 12.94 3.60 -4.05
CA ALA A 309 11.93 4.41 -4.71
C ALA A 309 11.47 5.54 -3.78
N LEU A 310 11.21 5.20 -2.52
CA LEU A 310 10.64 6.11 -1.54
C LEU A 310 11.66 7.09 -0.96
N GLU A 311 12.95 6.75 -0.93
CA GLU A 311 14.04 7.73 -0.72
C GLU A 311 13.94 8.87 -1.74
N VAL A 312 13.74 8.55 -3.03
CA VAL A 312 13.56 9.58 -4.07
C VAL A 312 12.24 10.33 -3.91
N VAL A 313 11.15 9.66 -3.53
CA VAL A 313 9.85 10.33 -3.28
C VAL A 313 9.95 11.31 -2.11
N GLU A 314 10.64 10.94 -1.03
CA GLU A 314 10.86 11.81 0.13
C GLU A 314 11.58 13.09 -0.29
N ASP A 315 12.64 12.98 -1.08
CA ASP A 315 13.39 14.13 -1.62
C ASP A 315 12.51 15.05 -2.48
N MET A 316 11.54 14.50 -3.22
CA MET A 316 10.61 15.26 -4.05
C MET A 316 9.53 16.02 -3.24
N LYS A 317 9.25 15.62 -1.99
CA LYS A 317 8.25 16.22 -1.09
C LYS A 317 6.88 16.49 -1.73
N PRO A 318 6.22 15.49 -2.34
CA PRO A 318 4.92 15.70 -2.97
C PRO A 318 3.84 16.03 -1.94
N ILE A 319 2.88 16.88 -2.32
CA ILE A 319 1.77 17.32 -1.45
C ILE A 319 0.74 16.20 -1.22
N GLY A 320 0.72 15.19 -2.09
CA GLY A 320 -0.17 14.03 -2.01
C GLY A 320 0.34 12.89 -2.89
N PHE A 321 -0.52 11.93 -3.21
CA PHE A 321 -0.15 10.87 -4.15
C PHE A 321 -0.24 11.35 -5.59
N ASP A 322 0.86 11.19 -6.32
CA ASP A 322 0.97 11.41 -7.75
C ASP A 322 1.53 10.14 -8.42
N ARG A 323 0.69 9.47 -9.20
CA ARG A 323 1.07 8.24 -9.91
C ARG A 323 2.18 8.49 -10.93
N THR A 324 2.28 9.68 -11.51
CA THR A 324 3.30 10.00 -12.53
C THR A 324 4.71 9.92 -11.95
N ILE A 325 4.87 10.16 -10.64
CA ILE A 325 6.15 9.99 -9.94
C ILE A 325 6.56 8.50 -9.95
N ILE A 326 5.64 7.59 -9.60
CA ILE A 326 5.92 6.14 -9.68
C ILE A 326 6.31 5.74 -11.10
N GLU A 327 5.57 6.19 -12.09
CA GLU A 327 5.87 5.91 -13.51
C GLU A 327 7.24 6.46 -13.92
N HIS A 328 7.61 7.65 -13.44
CA HIS A 328 8.92 8.24 -13.65
C HIS A 328 10.05 7.41 -13.01
N LEU A 329 9.90 6.99 -11.75
CA LEU A 329 10.87 6.17 -11.03
C LEU A 329 11.12 4.84 -11.75
N ILE A 330 10.04 4.22 -12.27
CA ILE A 330 10.12 3.00 -13.07
C ILE A 330 10.84 3.28 -14.39
N LYS A 331 10.45 4.33 -15.12
CA LYS A 331 11.07 4.71 -16.41
C LYS A 331 12.55 5.05 -16.27
N LYS A 332 12.96 5.62 -15.14
CA LYS A 332 14.35 5.96 -14.81
C LYS A 332 15.17 4.77 -14.28
N GLY A 333 14.53 3.63 -14.03
CA GLY A 333 15.21 2.45 -13.47
C GLY A 333 15.62 2.62 -12.00
N VAL A 334 14.96 3.50 -11.26
CA VAL A 334 15.13 3.59 -9.79
C VAL A 334 14.61 2.31 -9.13
N VAL A 335 13.57 1.72 -9.70
CA VAL A 335 12.91 0.51 -9.21
C VAL A 335 12.92 -0.55 -10.31
N GLY A 336 13.38 -1.76 -9.98
CA GLY A 336 13.47 -2.89 -10.92
C GLY A 336 14.85 -3.07 -11.56
N SER A 337 14.92 -4.03 -12.48
CA SER A 337 16.13 -4.54 -13.15
C SER A 337 16.80 -3.60 -14.16
N LEU A 338 16.21 -2.44 -14.42
CA LEU A 338 16.76 -1.42 -15.29
C LEU A 338 18.01 -0.84 -14.60
N GLY A 339 19.17 -1.40 -14.97
CA GLY A 339 20.44 -1.16 -14.28
C GLY A 339 20.75 0.33 -14.07
N ARG A 340 21.05 0.69 -12.83
CA ARG A 340 22.32 1.26 -12.31
C ARG A 340 23.20 2.16 -13.22
N SER A 341 22.68 2.84 -14.24
CA SER A 341 23.48 3.71 -15.11
C SER A 341 23.14 5.20 -15.06
N ALA A 342 22.31 5.68 -14.12
CA ALA A 342 21.91 7.09 -14.11
C ALA A 342 22.01 7.85 -12.78
N LEU A 343 22.33 7.21 -11.65
CA LEU A 343 22.29 7.88 -10.35
C LEU A 343 23.58 7.65 -9.56
N ASN A 344 24.62 8.36 -9.98
CA ASN A 344 25.71 8.90 -9.16
C ASN A 344 26.68 9.65 -10.08
N GLN A 345 26.35 10.89 -10.44
CA GLN A 345 27.35 11.85 -10.92
C GLN A 345 27.73 12.79 -9.78
N SER A 346 28.51 12.27 -8.83
CA SER A 346 29.67 13.04 -8.39
C SER A 346 30.76 12.78 -9.43
N PRO A 347 31.53 13.78 -9.89
CA PRO A 347 32.52 13.58 -10.93
C PRO A 347 33.63 12.67 -10.39
N ARG A 348 33.52 11.36 -10.63
CA ARG A 348 34.68 10.48 -10.60
C ARG A 348 35.54 10.83 -11.81
N PRO A 349 36.88 10.88 -11.67
CA PRO A 349 37.76 11.04 -12.81
C PRO A 349 37.42 9.96 -13.84
N ALA A 350 37.38 10.35 -15.11
CA ALA A 350 36.98 9.51 -16.22
C ALA A 350 37.62 8.12 -16.12
N ALA A 351 36.84 7.14 -15.65
CA ALA A 351 37.21 5.75 -15.77
C ALA A 351 37.15 5.44 -17.27
N GLU A 352 38.25 4.85 -17.76
CA GLU A 352 38.37 4.36 -19.13
C GLU A 352 37.12 3.56 -19.53
N PRO A 353 36.71 3.61 -20.81
CA PRO A 353 35.54 2.88 -21.27
C PRO A 353 35.74 1.40 -20.95
N GLU A 354 34.98 0.86 -19.99
CA GLU A 354 34.97 -0.57 -19.73
C GLU A 354 34.66 -1.28 -21.05
N SER A 355 35.69 -1.89 -21.62
CA SER A 355 35.56 -2.81 -22.75
C SER A 355 34.62 -3.91 -22.29
N ARG A 356 33.35 -3.85 -22.72
CA ARG A 356 32.35 -4.89 -22.46
C ARG A 356 32.87 -6.20 -23.04
N VAL A 357 33.40 -7.05 -22.17
CA VAL A 357 33.70 -8.44 -22.50
C VAL A 357 32.38 -9.06 -22.96
N HIS A 358 32.29 -9.40 -24.25
CA HIS A 358 31.16 -10.12 -24.80
C HIS A 358 31.17 -11.52 -24.21
N VAL A 359 30.45 -11.74 -23.11
CA VAL A 359 30.29 -13.07 -22.52
C VAL A 359 29.28 -13.83 -23.38
N PRO A 360 29.70 -14.90 -24.10
CA PRO A 360 28.80 -15.68 -24.93
C PRO A 360 27.78 -16.42 -24.05
N VAL A 361 26.56 -16.59 -24.55
CA VAL A 361 25.49 -17.29 -23.82
C VAL A 361 25.81 -18.80 -23.78
N PRO A 362 26.07 -19.41 -22.60
CA PRO A 362 26.58 -20.79 -22.50
C PRO A 362 25.63 -21.89 -22.99
N TYR A 363 24.35 -21.56 -23.16
CA TYR A 363 23.32 -22.50 -23.61
C TYR A 363 22.86 -22.27 -25.04
N LEU A 364 23.55 -21.41 -25.80
CA LEU A 364 23.26 -21.21 -27.22
C LEU A 364 23.38 -22.54 -27.98
N ASN A 365 22.29 -22.94 -28.65
CA ASN A 365 22.17 -24.19 -29.40
C ASN A 365 22.57 -25.46 -28.61
N ARG A 366 22.36 -25.48 -27.29
CA ARG A 366 22.70 -26.62 -26.43
C ARG A 366 21.86 -27.88 -26.73
N HIS A 367 20.62 -27.71 -27.18
CA HIS A 367 19.67 -28.79 -27.45
C HIS A 367 19.10 -28.68 -28.88
N PRO A 368 19.95 -28.74 -29.92
CA PRO A 368 19.53 -28.43 -31.28
C PRO A 368 18.49 -29.45 -31.77
N GLY A 369 17.34 -28.94 -32.23
CA GLY A 369 16.27 -29.74 -32.81
C GLY A 369 15.42 -30.53 -31.81
N ARG A 370 15.66 -30.39 -30.49
CA ARG A 370 14.88 -31.06 -29.45
C ARG A 370 13.55 -30.34 -29.22
N ASP A 371 12.54 -31.09 -28.76
CA ASP A 371 11.33 -30.50 -28.22
C ASP A 371 11.60 -29.99 -26.80
N CYS A 372 11.01 -28.86 -26.43
CA CYS A 372 11.08 -28.30 -25.08
C CYS A 372 9.68 -28.23 -24.47
N LEU A 373 9.57 -28.53 -23.17
CA LEU A 373 8.36 -28.38 -22.38
C LEU A 373 8.60 -27.40 -21.23
N ILE A 374 7.82 -26.33 -21.18
CA ILE A 374 7.85 -25.35 -20.11
C ILE A 374 6.72 -25.65 -19.13
N LEU A 375 7.08 -25.87 -17.87
CA LEU A 375 6.16 -26.01 -16.76
C LEU A 375 6.02 -24.64 -16.11
N ALA A 376 4.93 -23.94 -16.44
CA ALA A 376 4.49 -22.73 -15.75
C ALA A 376 3.85 -23.08 -14.39
N ASN A 377 3.28 -22.10 -13.70
CA ASN A 377 2.77 -22.24 -12.34
C ASN A 377 1.28 -21.90 -12.23
N GLY A 378 0.45 -22.45 -13.12
CA GLY A 378 -1.01 -22.31 -13.12
C GLY A 378 -1.72 -23.57 -12.60
N PRO A 379 -2.95 -23.44 -12.06
CA PRO A 379 -3.77 -24.55 -11.55
C PRO A 379 -3.82 -25.78 -12.46
N SER A 380 -3.92 -25.57 -13.78
CA SER A 380 -3.99 -26.67 -14.74
C SER A 380 -2.76 -27.60 -14.72
N LEU A 381 -1.61 -27.14 -14.20
CA LEU A 381 -0.43 -27.98 -14.02
C LEU A 381 -0.70 -29.13 -13.03
N LYS A 382 -1.47 -28.87 -11.97
CA LYS A 382 -1.88 -29.87 -10.98
C LYS A 382 -3.03 -30.72 -11.51
N GLU A 383 -4.01 -30.10 -12.15
CA GLU A 383 -5.19 -30.78 -12.70
C GLU A 383 -4.80 -31.81 -13.78
N CYS A 384 -3.86 -31.45 -14.67
CA CYS A 384 -3.39 -32.29 -15.77
C CYS A 384 -2.11 -33.08 -15.44
N GLN A 385 -1.73 -33.22 -14.16
CA GLN A 385 -0.42 -33.77 -13.78
C GLN A 385 -0.10 -35.14 -14.40
N LYS A 386 -1.09 -36.05 -14.43
CA LYS A 386 -0.91 -37.41 -14.96
C LYS A 386 -0.63 -37.40 -16.47
N ASP A 387 -1.37 -36.60 -17.21
CA ASP A 387 -1.27 -36.49 -18.65
C ASP A 387 0.03 -35.78 -19.08
N ILE A 388 0.45 -34.77 -18.31
CA ILE A 388 1.76 -34.12 -18.50
C ILE A 388 2.90 -35.13 -18.30
N ARG A 389 2.82 -36.01 -17.30
CA ARG A 389 3.83 -37.08 -17.10
C ARG A 389 3.86 -38.04 -18.27
N ALA A 390 2.68 -38.50 -18.74
CA ALA A 390 2.59 -39.36 -19.92
C ALA A 390 3.19 -38.70 -21.17
N PHE A 391 2.98 -37.38 -21.34
CA PHE A 391 3.58 -36.61 -22.42
C PHE A 391 5.11 -36.57 -22.32
N ILE A 392 5.65 -36.31 -21.12
CA ILE A 392 7.10 -36.32 -20.88
C ILE A 392 7.69 -37.70 -21.19
N ASP A 393 7.05 -38.77 -20.75
CA ASP A 393 7.50 -40.14 -20.98
C ASP A 393 7.52 -40.51 -22.48
N ARG A 394 6.50 -40.07 -23.23
CA ARG A 394 6.35 -40.34 -24.68
C ARG A 394 7.33 -39.55 -25.54
N TYR A 395 7.44 -38.24 -25.30
CA TYR A 395 8.18 -37.33 -26.20
C TYR A 395 9.60 -37.01 -25.71
N ARG A 396 9.91 -37.28 -24.44
CA ARG A 396 11.19 -36.95 -23.78
C ARG A 396 11.70 -35.53 -24.13
N PRO A 397 10.85 -34.49 -23.96
CA PRO A 397 11.28 -33.12 -24.21
C PRO A 397 12.33 -32.67 -23.17
N VAL A 398 13.04 -31.59 -23.47
CA VAL A 398 13.81 -30.87 -22.46
C VAL A 398 12.83 -30.09 -21.59
N VAL A 399 12.78 -30.37 -20.29
CA VAL A 399 11.79 -29.81 -19.37
C VAL A 399 12.37 -28.61 -18.62
N MET A 400 11.67 -27.48 -18.66
CA MET A 400 12.05 -26.23 -17.98
C MET A 400 10.94 -25.79 -17.02
N GLY A 401 11.26 -25.60 -15.75
CA GLY A 401 10.32 -25.17 -14.71
C GLY A 401 10.41 -23.69 -14.38
N ALA A 402 9.27 -23.06 -14.14
CA ALA A 402 9.15 -21.67 -13.73
C ALA A 402 8.73 -21.52 -12.25
N ASN A 403 9.46 -20.72 -11.48
CA ASN A 403 9.14 -20.38 -10.09
C ASN A 403 8.92 -21.61 -9.19
N TYR A 404 7.77 -21.73 -8.53
CA TYR A 404 7.48 -22.87 -7.65
C TYR A 404 6.52 -23.84 -8.34
N LEU A 405 6.92 -25.12 -8.44
CA LEU A 405 6.14 -26.20 -9.08
C LEU A 405 5.43 -27.13 -8.09
N GLY A 406 5.43 -26.83 -6.78
CA GLY A 406 4.67 -27.59 -5.79
C GLY A 406 5.25 -28.99 -5.52
N GLY A 407 6.51 -29.24 -5.88
CA GLY A 407 7.12 -30.57 -5.87
C GLY A 407 6.50 -31.55 -6.87
N LEU A 408 5.67 -31.09 -7.82
CA LEU A 408 4.95 -31.97 -8.75
C LEU A 408 5.86 -32.60 -9.81
N PHE A 409 6.91 -31.88 -10.18
CA PHE A 409 7.86 -32.22 -11.25
C PHE A 409 9.28 -31.80 -10.87
N ALA A 410 10.27 -32.55 -11.36
CA ALA A 410 11.69 -32.21 -11.31
C ALA A 410 12.16 -31.92 -12.75
N PRO A 411 12.17 -30.66 -13.20
CA PRO A 411 12.55 -30.31 -14.56
C PRO A 411 14.07 -30.40 -14.78
N ASP A 412 14.54 -30.47 -16.03
CA ASP A 412 15.97 -30.41 -16.34
C ASP A 412 16.57 -29.05 -15.97
N TYR A 413 15.81 -27.98 -16.20
CA TYR A 413 16.16 -26.59 -15.85
C TYR A 413 15.09 -25.98 -14.96
N HIS A 414 15.47 -25.19 -13.96
CA HIS A 414 14.52 -24.52 -13.07
C HIS A 414 14.87 -23.05 -12.92
N ALA A 415 13.96 -22.17 -13.37
CA ALA A 415 14.25 -20.76 -13.53
C ALA A 415 13.53 -19.84 -12.55
N PHE A 416 14.26 -18.82 -12.09
CA PHE A 416 13.75 -17.70 -11.30
C PHE A 416 14.25 -16.37 -11.85
N THR A 417 13.33 -15.45 -12.13
CA THR A 417 13.63 -14.05 -12.46
C THR A 417 12.99 -13.05 -11.49
N ASN A 418 12.17 -13.50 -10.54
CA ASN A 418 11.57 -12.64 -9.53
C ASN A 418 12.25 -12.89 -8.17
N LYS A 419 12.85 -11.84 -7.59
CA LYS A 419 13.60 -11.92 -6.32
C LYS A 419 12.78 -12.53 -5.18
N LYS A 420 11.50 -12.14 -5.06
CA LYS A 420 10.60 -12.65 -4.01
C LYS A 420 10.29 -14.14 -4.21
N ARG A 421 10.00 -14.58 -5.44
CA ARG A 421 9.76 -16.00 -5.72
C ARG A 421 11.03 -16.84 -5.58
N PHE A 422 12.20 -16.27 -5.90
CA PHE A 422 13.48 -16.90 -5.65
C PHE A 422 13.69 -17.16 -4.16
N SER A 423 13.66 -16.13 -3.32
CA SER A 423 13.90 -16.30 -1.87
C SER A 423 12.87 -17.18 -1.17
N MET A 424 11.62 -17.20 -1.66
CA MET A 424 10.56 -18.02 -1.07
C MET A 424 10.65 -19.51 -1.45
N TYR A 425 11.18 -19.85 -2.63
CA TYR A 425 10.94 -21.17 -3.21
C TYR A 425 12.18 -21.87 -3.78
N VAL A 426 13.35 -21.22 -3.81
CA VAL A 426 14.56 -21.86 -4.34
C VAL A 426 14.95 -23.13 -3.58
N ASP A 427 14.68 -23.18 -2.27
CA ASP A 427 14.93 -24.36 -1.43
C ASP A 427 14.06 -25.57 -1.79
N SER A 428 12.97 -25.36 -2.53
CA SER A 428 12.08 -26.43 -3.00
C SER A 428 12.53 -27.08 -4.32
N VAL A 429 13.57 -26.54 -4.95
CA VAL A 429 14.05 -27.00 -6.25
C VAL A 429 14.84 -28.30 -6.11
N SER A 430 14.59 -29.26 -7.00
CA SER A 430 15.29 -30.55 -7.00
C SER A 430 16.81 -30.36 -7.16
N PRO A 431 17.65 -31.11 -6.41
CA PRO A 431 19.08 -31.23 -6.64
C PRO A 431 19.46 -31.62 -8.08
N ASP A 432 18.59 -32.35 -8.78
CA ASP A 432 18.86 -32.80 -10.16
C ASP A 432 18.57 -31.71 -11.21
N SER A 433 17.77 -30.71 -10.86
CA SER A 433 17.43 -29.60 -11.75
C SER A 433 18.57 -28.58 -11.80
N ARG A 434 19.00 -28.19 -13.00
CA ARG A 434 19.96 -27.08 -13.16
C ARG A 434 19.27 -25.74 -12.92
N LEU A 435 19.74 -24.99 -11.93
CA LEU A 435 19.21 -23.67 -11.61
C LEU A 435 19.55 -22.66 -12.70
N MET A 436 18.57 -21.89 -13.16
CA MET A 436 18.73 -20.74 -14.05
C MET A 436 18.23 -19.47 -13.36
N ILE A 437 19.13 -18.53 -13.07
CA ILE A 437 18.80 -17.35 -12.28
C ILE A 437 18.94 -16.10 -13.15
N GLY A 438 17.92 -15.25 -13.17
CA GLY A 438 17.92 -14.01 -13.94
C GLY A 438 19.02 -13.04 -13.53
N GLU A 439 19.56 -12.28 -14.50
CA GLU A 439 20.61 -11.26 -14.30
C GLU A 439 20.24 -10.17 -13.28
N ASN A 440 18.95 -10.04 -12.94
CA ASN A 440 18.42 -9.08 -11.99
C ASN A 440 18.49 -9.51 -10.52
N ILE A 441 18.89 -10.75 -10.22
CA ILE A 441 19.12 -11.23 -8.85
C ILE A 441 20.61 -11.14 -8.57
N SER A 442 21.00 -10.40 -7.52
CA SER A 442 22.42 -10.13 -7.24
C SER A 442 23.16 -11.39 -6.79
N ARG A 443 24.48 -11.47 -7.06
CA ARG A 443 25.31 -12.59 -6.59
C ARG A 443 25.31 -12.73 -5.07
N GLU A 444 25.22 -11.61 -4.34
CA GLU A 444 25.09 -11.59 -2.88
C GLU A 444 23.81 -12.33 -2.46
N MET A 445 22.66 -11.95 -3.03
CA MET A 445 21.38 -12.61 -2.74
C MET A 445 21.41 -14.08 -3.15
N ILE A 446 22.01 -14.43 -4.29
CA ILE A 446 22.11 -15.84 -4.69
C ILE A 446 22.93 -16.63 -3.67
N GLY A 447 24.05 -16.06 -3.20
CA GLY A 447 24.92 -16.71 -2.21
C GLY A 447 24.29 -16.95 -0.84
N GLU A 448 23.25 -16.19 -0.48
CA GLU A 448 22.48 -16.39 0.75
C GLU A 448 21.60 -17.65 0.73
N TYR A 449 21.07 -18.03 -0.44
CA TYR A 449 20.10 -19.13 -0.57
C TYR A 449 20.62 -20.34 -1.35
N VAL A 450 21.64 -20.15 -2.20
CA VAL A 450 22.09 -21.18 -3.15
C VAL A 450 23.57 -21.49 -2.92
N HIS A 451 23.83 -22.73 -2.49
CA HIS A 451 25.17 -23.27 -2.27
C HIS A 451 25.52 -24.35 -3.30
N ARG A 452 25.04 -24.19 -4.54
CA ARG A 452 25.25 -25.12 -5.67
C ARG A 452 25.44 -24.34 -6.97
N GLU A 453 25.89 -25.02 -8.02
CA GLU A 453 26.05 -24.40 -9.34
C GLU A 453 24.71 -23.90 -9.89
N TYR A 454 24.75 -22.73 -10.52
CA TYR A 454 23.64 -22.12 -11.25
C TYR A 454 24.15 -21.51 -12.56
N GLU A 455 23.27 -21.40 -13.54
CA GLU A 455 23.51 -20.66 -14.77
C GLU A 455 22.76 -19.33 -14.74
N THR A 456 23.36 -18.28 -15.29
CA THR A 456 22.67 -17.02 -15.52
C THR A 456 21.65 -17.19 -16.65
N LEU A 457 20.40 -16.77 -16.45
CA LEU A 457 19.43 -16.59 -17.52
C LEU A 457 19.70 -15.22 -18.17
N TYR A 458 20.27 -15.24 -19.37
CA TYR A 458 20.70 -14.04 -20.10
C TYR A 458 19.52 -13.38 -20.80
N PHE A 459 19.02 -12.30 -20.20
CA PHE A 459 17.97 -11.47 -20.77
C PHE A 459 18.23 -9.99 -20.44
N ARG A 460 17.99 -9.13 -21.42
CA ARG A 460 18.10 -7.69 -21.25
C ARG A 460 16.70 -7.09 -21.20
N ASP A 461 16.37 -6.56 -20.03
CA ASP A 461 15.18 -5.75 -19.82
C ASP A 461 15.33 -4.44 -20.60
N VAL A 462 14.63 -4.34 -21.73
CA VAL A 462 14.60 -3.13 -22.56
C VAL A 462 13.18 -2.59 -22.56
N LEU A 463 12.99 -1.43 -21.95
CA LEU A 463 11.72 -0.70 -21.93
C LEU A 463 11.15 -0.57 -23.35
N ASP A 464 9.87 -0.90 -23.48
CA ASP A 464 9.09 -0.79 -24.72
C ASP A 464 9.66 -1.56 -25.92
N ALA A 465 10.47 -2.59 -25.69
CA ALA A 465 11.00 -3.45 -26.74
C ALA A 465 10.10 -4.65 -27.04
N ASP A 466 9.98 -4.98 -28.32
CA ASP A 466 9.48 -6.27 -28.77
C ASP A 466 10.49 -7.39 -28.44
N PHE A 467 10.00 -8.63 -28.40
CA PHE A 467 10.86 -9.80 -28.23
C PHE A 467 11.83 -9.92 -29.40
N ASP A 468 13.12 -10.02 -29.09
CA ASP A 468 14.18 -10.33 -30.04
C ASP A 468 15.29 -11.17 -29.38
N ILE A 469 16.16 -11.78 -30.18
CA ILE A 469 17.35 -12.50 -29.72
C ILE A 469 18.56 -11.98 -30.48
N ALA A 470 19.50 -11.37 -29.74
CA ALA A 470 20.78 -10.90 -30.27
C ALA A 470 21.92 -11.67 -29.59
N ASP A 471 22.77 -12.35 -30.38
CA ASP A 471 23.90 -13.16 -29.88
C ASP A 471 23.52 -14.16 -28.78
N GLY A 472 22.34 -14.77 -28.90
CA GLY A 472 21.80 -15.72 -27.92
C GLY A 472 21.21 -15.08 -26.65
N ARG A 473 21.23 -13.74 -26.52
CA ARG A 473 20.61 -13.02 -25.41
C ARG A 473 19.20 -12.61 -25.75
N ILE A 474 18.27 -12.82 -24.82
CA ILE A 474 16.86 -12.45 -24.98
C ILE A 474 16.73 -10.94 -24.74
N MET A 475 16.11 -10.22 -25.66
CA MET A 475 15.82 -8.79 -25.56
C MET A 475 14.31 -8.65 -25.38
N SER A 476 13.86 -8.28 -24.19
CA SER A 476 12.42 -8.16 -23.89
C SER A 476 12.21 -7.47 -22.54
N ASN A 477 11.13 -6.70 -22.39
CA ASN A 477 10.61 -6.27 -21.08
C ASN A 477 9.60 -7.27 -20.50
N CYS A 478 9.50 -8.50 -21.04
CA CYS A 478 8.65 -9.53 -20.48
C CYS A 478 9.17 -9.97 -19.10
N ARG A 479 8.30 -9.89 -18.09
CA ARG A 479 8.64 -10.29 -16.70
C ARG A 479 8.09 -11.66 -16.31
N THR A 480 7.31 -12.29 -17.18
CA THR A 480 6.75 -13.62 -16.95
C THR A 480 7.81 -14.68 -17.27
N VAL A 481 8.38 -15.31 -16.24
CA VAL A 481 9.46 -16.30 -16.42
C VAL A 481 9.10 -17.46 -17.35
N SER A 482 7.84 -17.92 -17.39
CA SER A 482 7.44 -18.99 -18.33
C SER A 482 7.48 -18.54 -19.80
N VAL A 483 7.26 -17.26 -20.07
CA VAL A 483 7.40 -16.67 -21.41
C VAL A 483 8.89 -16.45 -21.73
N LEU A 484 9.69 -15.99 -20.75
CA LEU A 484 11.15 -15.91 -20.91
C LEU A 484 11.77 -17.28 -21.19
N LEU A 485 11.29 -18.34 -20.53
CA LEU A 485 11.71 -19.72 -20.80
C LEU A 485 11.38 -20.17 -22.22
N ALA A 486 10.32 -19.65 -22.85
CA ALA A 486 10.08 -19.89 -24.27
C ALA A 486 11.17 -19.26 -25.14
N GLY A 487 11.60 -18.04 -24.81
CA GLY A 487 12.79 -17.43 -25.41
C GLY A 487 14.07 -18.25 -25.18
N VAL A 488 14.27 -18.78 -23.96
CA VAL A 488 15.42 -19.66 -23.65
C VAL A 488 15.38 -20.93 -24.49
N ALA A 489 14.21 -21.54 -24.67
CA ALA A 489 14.06 -22.72 -25.53
C ALA A 489 14.46 -22.41 -26.97
N VAL A 490 14.11 -21.23 -27.51
CA VAL A 490 14.57 -20.77 -28.83
C VAL A 490 16.09 -20.66 -28.87
N VAL A 491 16.71 -20.03 -27.87
CA VAL A 491 18.18 -19.88 -27.79
C VAL A 491 18.88 -21.25 -27.70
N MET A 492 18.28 -22.21 -27.00
CA MET A 492 18.81 -23.57 -26.90
C MET A 492 18.63 -24.39 -28.20
N GLY A 493 17.89 -23.88 -29.19
CA GLY A 493 17.69 -24.53 -30.48
C GLY A 493 16.47 -25.45 -30.55
N ALA A 494 15.43 -25.18 -29.76
CA ALA A 494 14.23 -26.01 -29.72
C ALA A 494 13.51 -26.06 -31.08
N ARG A 495 13.06 -27.25 -31.48
CA ARG A 495 12.21 -27.48 -32.66
C ARG A 495 10.75 -27.17 -32.40
N ARG A 496 10.27 -27.47 -31.20
CA ARG A 496 8.89 -27.22 -30.74
C ARG A 496 8.89 -26.80 -29.30
N ILE A 497 8.04 -25.85 -28.96
CA ILE A 497 7.92 -25.33 -27.60
C ILE A 497 6.53 -25.64 -27.08
N PHE A 498 6.46 -26.53 -26.11
CA PHE A 498 5.25 -26.87 -25.38
C PHE A 498 5.20 -26.09 -24.07
N ILE A 499 4.01 -25.68 -23.65
CA ILE A 499 3.80 -25.02 -22.36
C ILE A 499 2.63 -25.69 -21.63
N ALA A 500 2.86 -26.08 -20.38
CA ALA A 500 1.85 -26.60 -19.46
C ALA A 500 1.73 -25.69 -18.24
N GLY A 501 0.52 -25.55 -17.68
CA GLY A 501 0.27 -24.70 -16.52
C GLY A 501 0.22 -23.20 -16.83
N MET A 502 0.01 -22.78 -18.08
CA MET A 502 -0.13 -21.38 -18.46
C MET A 502 -1.60 -21.02 -18.67
N ASP A 503 -2.36 -21.01 -17.59
CA ASP A 503 -3.83 -20.89 -17.61
C ASP A 503 -4.31 -19.53 -18.12
N GLY A 504 -3.51 -18.48 -17.90
CA GLY A 504 -3.89 -17.09 -18.17
C GLY A 504 -4.88 -16.53 -17.12
N TYR A 505 -5.23 -15.25 -17.24
CA TYR A 505 -5.97 -14.52 -16.20
C TYR A 505 -7.45 -14.26 -16.55
N LEU A 506 -7.91 -14.69 -17.74
CA LEU A 506 -9.29 -14.43 -18.22
C LEU A 506 -10.24 -15.63 -18.08
N LEU A 507 -9.75 -16.80 -17.66
CA LEU A 507 -10.50 -18.06 -17.75
C LEU A 507 -11.52 -18.31 -16.62
N LYS A 508 -11.44 -17.63 -15.46
CA LYS A 508 -12.21 -18.04 -14.27
C LYS A 508 -13.02 -16.89 -13.66
N LYS A 509 -14.32 -17.16 -13.40
CA LYS A 509 -15.29 -16.25 -12.74
C LYS A 509 -14.91 -15.86 -11.31
N ASP A 510 -13.99 -16.60 -10.70
CA ASP A 510 -13.37 -16.31 -9.40
C ASP A 510 -11.83 -16.44 -9.53
N LEU A 511 -11.12 -15.32 -9.44
CA LEU A 511 -9.67 -15.22 -9.58
C LEU A 511 -8.91 -15.94 -8.44
N LYS A 512 -9.54 -16.26 -7.30
CA LYS A 512 -8.94 -17.11 -6.26
C LYS A 512 -8.61 -18.51 -6.78
N SER A 513 -9.38 -18.99 -7.76
CA SER A 513 -9.16 -20.29 -8.39
C SER A 513 -8.14 -20.27 -9.54
N ALA A 514 -7.60 -19.09 -9.89
CA ALA A 514 -6.55 -18.90 -10.90
C ALA A 514 -5.12 -18.94 -10.30
N LEU A 515 -5.00 -18.92 -8.98
CA LEU A 515 -3.72 -18.95 -8.27
C LEU A 515 -3.31 -20.40 -7.96
N PHE A 516 -2.04 -20.72 -8.20
CA PHE A 516 -1.49 -22.05 -7.97
C PHE A 516 -1.16 -22.34 -6.49
N TYR A 517 -1.15 -21.29 -5.63
CA TYR A 517 -0.96 -21.35 -4.17
C TYR A 517 -1.90 -20.38 -3.42
N ASN A 518 -1.89 -20.42 -2.08
CA ASN A 518 -2.49 -19.44 -1.17
C ASN A 518 -1.79 -18.06 -1.23
N GLU A 519 -1.51 -17.54 -2.43
CA GLU A 519 -1.19 -16.12 -2.57
C GLU A 519 -2.45 -15.32 -2.20
N LYS A 520 -2.34 -14.37 -1.26
CA LYS A 520 -3.48 -13.52 -0.89
C LYS A 520 -4.00 -12.81 -2.14
N TYR A 521 -5.29 -12.96 -2.41
CA TYR A 521 -6.02 -12.25 -3.45
C TYR A 521 -6.30 -10.82 -2.96
N ASP A 522 -5.86 -9.82 -3.73
CA ASP A 522 -6.23 -8.42 -3.51
C ASP A 522 -7.21 -7.97 -4.62
N PRO A 523 -8.39 -7.40 -4.31
CA PRO A 523 -9.31 -6.85 -5.31
C PRO A 523 -8.68 -5.81 -6.25
N VAL A 524 -7.56 -5.18 -5.89
CA VAL A 524 -6.79 -4.26 -6.76
C VAL A 524 -6.08 -5.02 -7.91
N ASP A 525 -5.88 -6.34 -7.79
CA ASP A 525 -5.15 -7.16 -8.77
C ASP A 525 -5.90 -7.39 -10.09
N GLU A 526 -7.22 -7.17 -10.19
CA GLU A 526 -8.01 -7.55 -11.38
C GLU A 526 -7.54 -6.82 -12.65
N ASN A 527 -7.44 -5.49 -12.61
CA ASN A 527 -6.97 -4.68 -13.74
C ASN A 527 -5.51 -5.01 -14.11
N LEU A 528 -4.67 -5.28 -13.11
CA LEU A 528 -3.26 -5.64 -13.32
C LEU A 528 -3.13 -7.01 -13.99
N ASN A 529 -3.94 -7.99 -13.58
CA ASN A 529 -3.95 -9.33 -14.14
C ASN A 529 -4.46 -9.34 -15.59
N ILE A 530 -5.48 -8.54 -15.90
CA ILE A 530 -5.96 -8.35 -17.27
C ILE A 530 -4.84 -7.77 -18.15
N ARG A 531 -4.15 -6.73 -17.69
CA ARG A 531 -3.01 -6.15 -18.42
C ARG A 531 -1.90 -7.17 -18.65
N ARG A 532 -1.49 -7.90 -17.60
CA ARG A 532 -0.49 -8.98 -17.68
C ARG A 532 -0.89 -10.06 -18.67
N HIS A 533 -2.17 -10.40 -18.75
CA HIS A 533 -2.66 -11.38 -19.71
C HIS A 533 -2.37 -10.95 -21.16
N TYR A 534 -2.75 -9.73 -21.52
CA TYR A 534 -2.53 -9.22 -22.88
C TYR A 534 -1.05 -8.99 -23.20
N GLU A 535 -0.25 -8.54 -22.22
CA GLU A 535 1.20 -8.44 -22.40
C GLU A 535 1.83 -9.82 -22.65
N ASN A 536 1.47 -10.85 -21.89
CA ASN A 536 1.93 -12.22 -22.12
C ASN A 536 1.51 -12.74 -23.50
N GLU A 537 0.27 -12.47 -23.92
CA GLU A 537 -0.21 -12.88 -25.24
C GLU A 537 0.57 -12.21 -26.38
N ARG A 538 0.88 -10.91 -26.25
CA ARG A 538 1.75 -10.19 -27.19
C ARG A 538 3.12 -10.85 -27.31
N PHE A 539 3.79 -11.17 -26.20
CA PHE A 539 5.12 -11.81 -26.25
C PHE A 539 5.05 -13.23 -26.80
N LEU A 540 4.06 -14.03 -26.40
CA LEU A 540 3.86 -15.37 -26.97
C LEU A 540 3.71 -15.30 -28.48
N LYS A 541 2.97 -14.32 -29.01
CA LYS A 541 2.82 -14.11 -30.45
C LYS A 541 4.16 -13.79 -31.13
N GLN A 542 4.94 -12.88 -30.56
CA GLN A 542 6.24 -12.51 -31.12
C GLN A 542 7.24 -13.68 -31.11
N ILE A 543 7.25 -14.46 -30.02
CA ILE A 543 8.09 -15.67 -29.94
C ILE A 543 7.61 -16.72 -30.93
N ASP A 544 6.30 -16.96 -31.07
CA ASP A 544 5.75 -17.90 -32.05
C ASP A 544 6.10 -17.50 -33.50
N GLU A 545 5.96 -16.22 -33.84
CA GLU A 545 6.36 -15.66 -35.14
C GLU A 545 7.87 -15.86 -35.40
N TYR A 546 8.71 -15.58 -34.40
CA TYR A 546 10.15 -15.78 -34.47
C TYR A 546 10.51 -17.26 -34.70
N VAL A 547 9.85 -18.17 -33.98
CA VAL A 547 10.05 -19.62 -34.11
C VAL A 547 9.62 -20.11 -35.49
N ARG A 548 8.45 -19.68 -35.97
CA ARG A 548 7.94 -20.05 -37.30
C ARG A 548 8.83 -19.53 -38.43
N ALA A 549 9.36 -18.31 -38.31
CA ALA A 549 10.29 -17.75 -39.29
C ALA A 549 11.57 -18.59 -39.45
N LYS A 550 11.94 -19.38 -38.43
CA LYS A 550 13.06 -20.34 -38.47
C LYS A 550 12.68 -21.74 -38.96
N GLY A 551 11.44 -21.95 -39.42
CA GLY A 551 10.96 -23.22 -39.98
C GLY A 551 10.45 -24.23 -38.94
N PHE A 552 10.15 -23.77 -37.72
CA PHE A 552 9.67 -24.62 -36.61
C PHE A 552 8.15 -24.51 -36.40
N GLU A 553 7.55 -25.45 -35.65
CA GLU A 553 6.08 -25.56 -35.52
C GLU A 553 5.43 -24.48 -34.63
N GLY A 554 6.22 -23.75 -33.83
CA GLY A 554 5.76 -22.66 -32.96
C GLY A 554 5.54 -23.06 -31.50
N ILE A 555 4.70 -22.29 -30.80
CA ILE A 555 4.34 -22.48 -29.39
C ILE A 555 3.00 -23.21 -29.27
N HIS A 556 2.97 -24.28 -28.49
CA HIS A 556 1.78 -25.09 -28.20
C HIS A 556 1.50 -25.13 -26.69
N ILE A 557 0.42 -24.51 -26.25
CA ILE A 557 -0.08 -24.67 -24.87
C ILE A 557 -0.93 -25.93 -24.79
N ILE A 558 -0.53 -26.88 -23.96
CA ILE A 558 -1.11 -28.23 -23.91
C ILE A 558 -2.11 -28.43 -22.76
N THR A 559 -2.16 -27.53 -21.78
CA THR A 559 -3.17 -27.54 -20.71
C THR A 559 -4.22 -26.42 -20.90
N PRO A 560 -5.41 -26.52 -20.27
CA PRO A 560 -6.44 -25.48 -20.39
C PRO A 560 -5.92 -24.06 -20.16
N THR A 561 -6.20 -23.14 -21.09
CA THR A 561 -5.71 -21.75 -21.07
C THR A 561 -6.70 -20.74 -21.66
N SER A 562 -6.62 -19.47 -21.23
CA SER A 562 -7.29 -18.33 -21.88
C SER A 562 -6.51 -17.80 -23.09
N HIS A 563 -5.25 -18.18 -23.27
CA HIS A 563 -4.44 -17.83 -24.45
C HIS A 563 -4.84 -18.70 -25.67
N LYS A 564 -6.09 -18.53 -26.14
CA LYS A 564 -6.75 -19.46 -27.08
C LYS A 564 -6.01 -19.66 -28.40
N ALA A 565 -5.29 -18.65 -28.88
CA ALA A 565 -4.51 -18.74 -30.12
C ALA A 565 -3.42 -19.84 -30.09
N PHE A 566 -2.91 -20.16 -28.90
CA PHE A 566 -1.82 -21.11 -28.71
C PHE A 566 -2.29 -22.46 -28.13
N TYR A 567 -3.57 -22.59 -27.76
CA TYR A 567 -4.10 -23.80 -27.13
C TYR A 567 -4.20 -24.95 -28.14
N LYS A 568 -3.56 -26.07 -27.83
CA LYS A 568 -3.60 -27.31 -28.61
C LYS A 568 -4.17 -28.50 -27.86
N GLY A 569 -4.19 -28.48 -26.52
CA GLY A 569 -4.69 -29.60 -25.71
C GLY A 569 -3.76 -30.82 -25.69
N LEU A 570 -3.71 -31.51 -24.55
CA LEU A 570 -2.90 -32.72 -24.34
C LEU A 570 -3.42 -33.92 -25.13
N GLU A 571 -4.73 -33.97 -25.36
CA GLU A 571 -5.44 -35.01 -26.10
C GLU A 571 -4.87 -35.23 -27.51
N ASN A 572 -4.41 -34.16 -28.17
CA ASN A 572 -3.83 -34.22 -29.51
C ASN A 572 -2.42 -34.82 -29.57
N TYR A 573 -1.80 -35.08 -28.42
CA TYR A 573 -0.45 -35.65 -28.30
C TYR A 573 -0.42 -36.98 -27.55
N LEU A 574 -1.49 -37.31 -26.83
CA LEU A 574 -1.60 -38.56 -26.08
C LEU A 574 -2.48 -39.61 -26.79
N SER A 575 -3.20 -39.22 -27.85
CA SER A 575 -3.92 -40.13 -28.73
C SER A 575 -3.03 -41.15 -29.44
#